data_AF-A0A821JPW4-F1
#
_entry.id   AF-A0A821JPW4-F1
#
_cell.length_a   1.000
_cell.length_b   1.000
_cell.length_c   1.000
_cell.angle_alpha   90.00
_cell.angle_beta   90.00
_cell.angle_gamma   90.00
#
_symmetry.space_group_name_H-M   'P 1'
#
loop_
_entity.id
_entity.type
_entity.pdbx_description
1 polymer ?
#
loop_
_entity_poly.entity_id
_entity_poly.type
_entity_poly.pdbx_seq_one_letter_code
_entity_poly.pdbx_strand_id
1 'polypeptide(L)'
;MEQPINTNTEESDNETVVIGSPSNFWRFSSKNGFDLTRGGYEGNFIRFETTKMPITIDPARSALVIIDMQNFFLNPAINSHPAGLAASQQLLDSVLPTTRKIAMQVIWLNWGLTQEDIDQAPPSVKAAFQSDTLTCLPSAAPRKKIYKGFGTSIGEIKLPDGKHVEGGRLLMRDTWNASLYDPLLESYNNSQSSSKPDQLFHKARVSGLWSHESPILSYLQSNNIVTLFFAGVNTDQCVSSTLQDALSKNFDCVLLRDACGTSSPSFAQQCIEYNCALYQGFVMDVEMFSRGVHSLEQM
;
A
#
# COMPACT_ATOMS: atom_id res chain seq x y z
N MET A 1 -18.51 -62.02 20.28
CA MET A 1 -18.55 -60.85 21.18
C MET A 1 -17.39 -59.96 20.78
N GLU A 2 -17.61 -59.14 19.76
CA GLU A 2 -16.68 -58.07 19.38
C GLU A 2 -17.27 -56.77 19.93
N GLN A 3 -16.45 -56.03 20.68
CA GLN A 3 -16.86 -54.76 21.28
C GLN A 3 -17.00 -53.68 20.20
N PRO A 4 -17.99 -52.78 20.29
CA PRO A 4 -18.07 -51.65 19.38
C PRO A 4 -16.98 -50.64 19.75
N ILE A 5 -16.14 -50.28 18.77
CA ILE A 5 -15.29 -49.10 18.85
C ILE A 5 -16.21 -47.89 18.72
N ASN A 6 -16.48 -47.24 19.85
CA ASN A 6 -16.91 -45.87 19.86
C ASN A 6 -15.88 -45.09 20.66
N THR A 7 -15.33 -44.02 20.09
CA THR A 7 -15.32 -42.68 20.72
C THR A 7 -14.58 -41.69 19.84
N ASN A 8 -15.35 -40.70 19.38
CA ASN A 8 -15.02 -39.28 19.34
C ASN A 8 -13.83 -38.83 18.46
N THR A 9 -14.15 -38.49 17.20
CA THR A 9 -13.33 -37.58 16.38
C THR A 9 -13.92 -36.16 16.31
N GLU A 10 -14.54 -35.67 17.39
CA GLU A 10 -15.16 -34.33 17.41
C GLU A 10 -14.54 -33.34 18.40
N GLU A 11 -13.27 -33.51 18.82
CA GLU A 11 -12.71 -32.67 19.90
C GLU A 11 -11.28 -32.15 19.71
N SER A 12 -10.77 -31.98 18.48
CA SER A 12 -9.37 -31.51 18.30
C SER A 12 -9.15 -30.12 17.69
N ASP A 13 -10.17 -29.25 17.57
CA ASP A 13 -10.05 -28.05 16.70
C ASP A 13 -10.18 -26.68 17.39
N ASN A 14 -9.85 -26.58 18.68
CA ASN A 14 -9.92 -25.32 19.43
C ASN A 14 -8.57 -24.83 20.01
N GLU A 15 -7.45 -25.48 19.69
CA GLU A 15 -6.16 -25.06 20.22
C GLU A 15 -5.67 -23.78 19.53
N THR A 16 -5.47 -22.73 20.34
CA THR A 16 -4.88 -21.48 19.85
C THR A 16 -3.36 -21.60 19.85
N VAL A 17 -2.76 -21.50 18.68
CA VAL A 17 -1.30 -21.54 18.50
C VAL A 17 -0.75 -20.12 18.50
N VAL A 18 0.35 -19.90 19.22
CA VAL A 18 1.10 -18.63 19.18
C VAL A 18 2.25 -18.76 18.18
N ILE A 19 2.31 -17.84 17.21
CA ILE A 19 3.35 -17.80 16.17
C ILE A 19 4.18 -16.54 16.37
N GLY A 20 5.48 -16.66 16.68
CA GLY A 20 6.39 -15.53 16.83
C GLY A 20 7.07 -15.45 18.19
N SER A 21 7.49 -14.25 18.58
CA SER A 21 8.21 -13.97 19.83
C SER A 21 7.32 -13.25 20.85
N PRO A 22 7.72 -13.14 22.13
CA PRO A 22 6.91 -12.45 23.15
C PRO A 22 6.55 -10.99 22.81
N SER A 23 7.38 -10.30 22.03
CA SER A 23 7.16 -8.90 21.63
C SER A 23 6.53 -8.75 20.25
N ASN A 24 6.52 -9.80 19.43
CA ASN A 24 5.93 -9.78 18.10
C ASN A 24 5.40 -11.16 17.73
N PHE A 25 4.09 -11.36 17.87
CA PHE A 25 3.44 -12.63 17.62
C PHE A 25 2.03 -12.47 17.06
N TRP A 26 1.55 -13.54 16.45
CA TRP A 26 0.14 -13.74 16.11
C TRP A 26 -0.42 -14.88 16.95
N ARG A 27 -1.74 -14.86 17.19
CA ARG A 27 -2.46 -16.04 17.65
C ARG A 27 -3.25 -16.63 16.49
N PHE A 28 -3.24 -17.94 16.33
CA PHE A 28 -3.95 -18.63 15.27
C PHE A 28 -4.87 -19.70 15.82
N SER A 29 -6.08 -19.81 15.26
CA SER A 29 -6.94 -20.98 15.42
C SER A 29 -7.66 -21.26 14.11
N SER A 30 -7.98 -22.53 13.83
CA SER A 30 -8.75 -22.93 12.64
C SER A 30 -10.12 -22.24 12.59
N LYS A 31 -10.76 -22.04 13.76
CA LYS A 31 -12.05 -21.37 13.90
C LYS A 31 -11.99 -19.85 13.66
N ASN A 32 -11.02 -19.16 14.26
CA ASN A 32 -10.99 -17.70 14.27
C ASN A 32 -9.95 -17.09 13.32
N GLY A 33 -9.14 -17.87 12.62
CA GLY A 33 -8.07 -17.34 11.78
C GLY A 33 -6.95 -16.71 12.61
N PHE A 34 -6.33 -15.65 12.10
CA PHE A 34 -5.17 -14.99 12.71
C PHE A 34 -5.56 -13.73 13.49
N ASP A 35 -5.18 -13.67 14.76
CA ASP A 35 -5.24 -12.47 15.58
C ASP A 35 -3.87 -11.78 15.57
N LEU A 36 -3.83 -10.59 14.95
CA LEU A 36 -2.64 -9.75 14.81
C LEU A 36 -2.56 -8.67 15.91
N THR A 37 -3.54 -8.61 16.83
CA THR A 37 -3.62 -7.55 17.84
C THR A 37 -2.51 -7.62 18.89
N ARG A 38 -1.81 -8.76 18.99
CA ARG A 38 -0.81 -9.08 20.03
C ARG A 38 -1.38 -9.01 21.45
N GLY A 39 -2.68 -9.29 21.60
CA GLY A 39 -3.37 -9.13 22.88
C GLY A 39 -3.50 -7.66 23.28
N GLY A 40 -3.80 -6.80 22.29
CA GLY A 40 -4.06 -5.38 22.52
C GLY A 40 -5.01 -5.18 23.70
N TYR A 41 -4.75 -4.14 24.49
CA TYR A 41 -5.24 -4.11 25.85
C TYR A 41 -6.74 -3.78 25.94
N GLU A 42 -7.30 -2.90 25.11
CA GLU A 42 -8.69 -2.40 25.28
C GLU A 42 -9.25 -1.79 23.97
N GLY A 43 -9.29 -2.52 22.86
CA GLY A 43 -9.60 -1.97 21.52
C GLY A 43 -10.88 -2.49 20.85
N ASN A 44 -11.52 -1.63 20.04
CA ASN A 44 -12.53 -2.04 19.06
C ASN A 44 -11.84 -2.79 17.90
N PHE A 45 -11.52 -4.06 18.11
CA PHE A 45 -10.88 -4.89 17.10
C PHE A 45 -11.80 -5.15 15.92
N ILE A 46 -11.21 -5.21 14.73
CA ILE A 46 -11.94 -5.44 13.49
C ILE A 46 -11.46 -6.73 12.87
N ARG A 47 -12.44 -7.55 12.50
CA ARG A 47 -12.23 -8.79 11.77
C ARG A 47 -12.44 -8.54 10.28
N PHE A 48 -11.46 -8.94 9.48
CA PHE A 48 -11.53 -8.92 8.02
C PHE A 48 -11.39 -10.33 7.45
N GLU A 49 -12.19 -10.62 6.44
CA GLU A 49 -11.94 -11.76 5.57
C GLU A 49 -10.71 -11.51 4.68
N THR A 50 -10.01 -12.57 4.29
CA THR A 50 -8.87 -12.50 3.36
C THR A 50 -8.96 -13.64 2.36
N THR A 51 -8.06 -13.66 1.37
CA THR A 51 -7.98 -14.75 0.39
C THR A 51 -7.53 -16.10 0.97
N LYS A 52 -7.02 -16.13 2.21
CA LYS A 52 -6.55 -17.36 2.88
C LYS A 52 -7.33 -17.68 4.15
N MET A 53 -7.19 -16.83 5.17
CA MET A 53 -7.87 -16.98 6.46
C MET A 53 -8.19 -15.58 7.01
N PRO A 54 -9.28 -15.43 7.76
CA PRO A 54 -9.61 -14.14 8.34
C PRO A 54 -8.51 -13.62 9.27
N ILE A 55 -8.40 -12.30 9.37
CA ILE A 55 -7.50 -11.61 10.28
C ILE A 55 -8.28 -10.71 11.24
N THR A 56 -7.79 -10.57 12.46
CA THR A 56 -8.27 -9.59 13.43
C THR A 56 -7.17 -8.58 13.72
N ILE A 57 -7.49 -7.28 13.61
CA ILE A 57 -6.53 -6.19 13.78
C ILE A 57 -7.05 -5.14 14.77
N ASP A 58 -6.12 -4.34 15.28
CA ASP A 58 -6.41 -3.13 16.05
C ASP A 58 -6.24 -1.89 15.15
N PRO A 59 -7.31 -1.15 14.80
CA PRO A 59 -7.21 0.03 13.95
C PRO A 59 -6.29 1.12 14.50
N ALA A 60 -6.18 1.24 15.83
CA ALA A 60 -5.33 2.23 16.47
C ALA A 60 -3.83 1.95 16.25
N ARG A 61 -3.48 0.68 16.04
CA ARG A 61 -2.13 0.20 15.75
C ARG A 61 -1.95 -0.23 14.29
N SER A 62 -2.85 0.23 13.43
CA SER A 62 -2.83 -0.05 11.99
C SER A 62 -2.74 1.23 11.16
N ALA A 63 -2.21 1.10 9.94
CA ALA A 63 -2.23 2.20 8.98
C ALA A 63 -2.49 1.70 7.55
N LEU A 64 -3.19 2.51 6.77
CA LEU A 64 -3.25 2.40 5.32
C LEU A 64 -2.10 3.21 4.71
N VAL A 65 -1.24 2.56 3.92
CA VAL A 65 -0.13 3.16 3.18
C VAL A 65 -0.48 3.18 1.70
N ILE A 66 -0.76 4.37 1.17
CA ILE A 66 -1.11 4.63 -0.24
C ILE A 66 0.13 5.11 -0.98
N ILE A 67 0.58 4.36 -1.97
CA ILE A 67 1.89 4.53 -2.60
C ILE A 67 1.78 5.14 -3.99
N ASP A 68 2.54 6.22 -4.21
CA ASP A 68 2.82 6.86 -5.50
C ASP A 68 1.59 7.20 -6.36
N MET A 69 0.47 7.56 -5.73
CA MET A 69 -0.73 8.01 -6.45
C MET A 69 -0.61 9.46 -6.94
N GLN A 70 0.44 9.74 -7.71
CA GLN A 70 0.87 11.07 -8.14
C GLN A 70 0.47 11.35 -9.59
N ASN A 71 0.40 12.64 -9.95
CA ASN A 71 0.09 13.09 -11.31
C ASN A 71 1.01 12.46 -12.36
N PHE A 72 2.31 12.30 -12.07
CA PHE A 72 3.23 11.63 -12.99
C PHE A 72 2.77 10.23 -13.37
N PHE A 73 2.25 9.44 -12.43
CA PHE A 73 1.88 8.04 -12.69
C PHE A 73 0.47 7.89 -13.25
N LEU A 74 -0.47 8.72 -12.80
CA LEU A 74 -1.90 8.52 -13.06
C LEU A 74 -2.48 9.49 -14.08
N ASN A 75 -1.92 10.69 -14.25
CA ASN A 75 -2.54 11.70 -15.09
C ASN A 75 -2.50 11.28 -16.57
N PRO A 76 -3.66 11.15 -17.26
CA PRO A 76 -3.73 10.67 -18.65
C PRO A 76 -2.95 11.52 -19.65
N ALA A 77 -2.64 12.79 -19.32
CA ALA A 77 -1.82 13.64 -20.17
C ALA A 77 -0.38 13.11 -20.29
N ILE A 78 0.15 12.50 -19.21
CA ILE A 78 1.50 11.95 -19.12
C ILE A 78 1.51 10.46 -19.48
N ASN A 79 0.74 9.64 -18.75
CA ASN A 79 0.84 8.20 -18.77
C ASN A 79 -0.54 7.54 -18.92
N SER A 80 -0.60 6.45 -19.69
CA SER A 80 -1.77 5.59 -19.76
C SER A 80 -1.68 4.52 -18.68
N HIS A 81 -2.46 4.67 -17.59
CA HIS A 81 -2.46 3.72 -16.47
C HIS A 81 -3.89 3.36 -16.00
N PRO A 82 -4.64 2.56 -16.78
CA PRO A 82 -6.03 2.24 -16.47
C PRO A 82 -6.21 1.52 -15.13
N ALA A 83 -5.31 0.59 -14.79
CA ALA A 83 -5.36 -0.12 -13.52
C ALA A 83 -5.09 0.81 -12.32
N GLY A 84 -4.16 1.76 -12.46
CA GLY A 84 -3.89 2.77 -11.44
C GLY A 84 -5.05 3.73 -11.25
N LEU A 85 -5.74 4.13 -12.34
CA LEU A 85 -6.95 4.94 -12.25
C LEU A 85 -8.11 4.17 -11.60
N ALA A 86 -8.28 2.89 -11.90
CA ALA A 86 -9.25 2.04 -11.21
C ALA A 86 -8.96 1.93 -9.69
N ALA A 87 -7.69 1.74 -9.32
CA ALA A 87 -7.26 1.77 -7.93
C ALA A 87 -7.53 3.13 -7.26
N SER A 88 -7.28 4.25 -7.96
CA SER A 88 -7.62 5.60 -7.48
C SER A 88 -9.11 5.74 -7.20
N GLN A 89 -9.97 5.18 -8.05
CA GLN A 89 -11.42 5.22 -7.86
C GLN A 89 -11.83 4.42 -6.62
N GLN A 90 -11.30 3.21 -6.44
CA GLN A 90 -11.55 2.40 -5.26
C GLN A 90 -11.09 3.09 -3.96
N LEU A 91 -9.96 3.79 -4.00
CA LEU A 91 -9.47 4.58 -2.88
C LEU A 91 -10.48 5.66 -2.46
N LEU A 92 -11.00 6.41 -3.43
CA LEU A 92 -11.93 7.52 -3.18
C LEU A 92 -13.29 7.03 -2.71
N ASP A 93 -13.84 6.03 -3.39
CA ASP A 93 -15.23 5.59 -3.17
C ASP A 93 -15.39 4.78 -1.89
N SER A 94 -14.38 3.97 -1.54
CA SER A 94 -14.53 2.94 -0.51
C SER A 94 -13.41 2.97 0.53
N VAL A 95 -12.15 2.90 0.12
CA VAL A 95 -11.05 2.64 1.06
C VAL A 95 -10.78 3.82 2.00
N LEU A 96 -10.67 5.05 1.48
CA LEU A 96 -10.43 6.24 2.30
C LEU A 96 -11.59 6.53 3.26
N PRO A 97 -12.86 6.55 2.84
CA PRO A 97 -13.99 6.71 3.76
C PRO A 97 -14.00 5.64 4.86
N THR A 98 -13.82 4.37 4.49
CA THR A 98 -13.82 3.23 5.42
C THR A 98 -12.68 3.32 6.43
N THR A 99 -11.47 3.63 5.96
CA THR A 99 -10.27 3.76 6.80
C THR A 99 -10.42 4.89 7.82
N ARG A 100 -10.89 6.06 7.38
CA ARG A 100 -11.10 7.22 8.24
C ARG A 100 -12.23 6.98 9.25
N LYS A 101 -13.29 6.28 8.87
CA LYS A 101 -14.42 5.91 9.75
C LYS A 101 -13.97 5.10 10.97
N ILE A 102 -13.02 4.18 10.80
CA ILE A 102 -12.46 3.37 11.90
C ILE A 102 -11.25 4.02 12.60
N ALA A 103 -10.99 5.30 12.30
CA ALA A 103 -9.84 6.06 12.79
C ALA A 103 -8.48 5.35 12.58
N MET A 104 -8.36 4.51 11.55
CA MET A 104 -7.09 3.93 11.13
C MET A 104 -6.26 5.02 10.42
N GLN A 105 -4.95 5.07 10.68
CA GLN A 105 -4.11 6.13 10.11
C GLN A 105 -4.01 5.98 8.60
N VAL A 106 -4.29 7.06 7.84
CA VAL A 106 -3.96 7.13 6.41
C VAL A 106 -2.58 7.76 6.24
N ILE A 107 -1.75 7.13 5.42
CA ILE A 107 -0.40 7.58 5.09
C ILE A 107 -0.23 7.56 3.58
N TRP A 108 0.09 8.71 3.02
CA TRP A 108 0.49 8.88 1.62
C TRP A 108 2.01 8.80 1.53
N LEU A 109 2.52 7.92 0.67
CA LEU A 109 3.95 7.66 0.53
C LEU A 109 4.34 7.82 -0.94
N ASN A 110 4.99 8.94 -1.26
CA ASN A 110 5.17 9.37 -2.64
C ASN A 110 6.65 9.60 -2.98
N TRP A 111 7.01 9.46 -4.25
CA TRP A 111 8.26 10.03 -4.72
C TRP A 111 8.31 11.54 -4.44
N GLY A 112 9.41 12.00 -3.86
CA GLY A 112 9.62 13.41 -3.60
C GLY A 112 11.10 13.65 -3.42
N LEU A 113 11.78 13.90 -4.53
CA LEU A 113 13.23 13.95 -4.61
C LEU A 113 13.76 15.36 -4.30
N THR A 114 14.87 15.37 -3.57
CA THR A 114 15.82 16.48 -3.54
C THR A 114 16.95 16.21 -4.54
N GLN A 115 17.85 17.20 -4.73
CA GLN A 115 19.03 16.98 -5.57
C GLN A 115 19.97 15.92 -4.97
N GLU A 116 20.13 15.92 -3.64
CA GLU A 116 20.94 14.93 -2.93
C GLU A 116 20.39 13.50 -3.12
N ASP A 117 19.06 13.33 -3.07
CA ASP A 117 18.42 12.05 -3.32
C ASP A 117 18.75 11.50 -4.71
N ILE A 118 18.78 12.38 -5.72
CA ILE A 118 19.18 12.04 -7.09
C ILE A 118 20.66 11.67 -7.10
N ASP A 119 21.53 12.46 -6.51
CA ASP A 119 22.98 12.22 -6.56
C ASP A 119 23.31 10.84 -5.97
N GLN A 120 22.65 10.46 -4.88
CA GLN A 120 22.82 9.17 -4.19
C GLN A 120 22.01 8.00 -4.78
N ALA A 121 21.12 8.25 -5.75
CA ALA A 121 20.28 7.18 -6.28
C ALA A 121 21.11 6.12 -7.05
N PRO A 122 20.82 4.82 -6.85
CA PRO A 122 21.57 3.76 -7.50
C PRO A 122 21.37 3.80 -9.03
N PRO A 123 22.36 3.37 -9.83
CA PRO A 123 22.30 3.43 -11.29
C PRO A 123 21.09 2.74 -11.89
N SER A 124 20.66 1.60 -11.34
CA SER A 124 19.47 0.87 -11.81
C SER A 124 18.18 1.68 -11.69
N VAL A 125 18.02 2.41 -10.58
CA VAL A 125 16.85 3.27 -10.37
C VAL A 125 16.92 4.49 -11.28
N LYS A 126 18.08 5.11 -11.45
CA LYS A 126 18.26 6.21 -12.43
C LYS A 126 17.93 5.74 -13.85
N ALA A 127 18.43 4.57 -14.25
CA ALA A 127 18.20 4.00 -15.58
C ALA A 127 16.72 3.68 -15.84
N ALA A 128 15.93 3.32 -14.82
CA ALA A 128 14.50 3.09 -15.00
C ALA A 128 13.71 4.36 -15.38
N PHE A 129 14.26 5.54 -15.10
CA PHE A 129 13.66 6.85 -15.37
C PHE A 129 14.46 7.69 -16.37
N GLN A 130 15.45 7.12 -17.05
CA GLN A 130 16.25 7.85 -18.04
C GLN A 130 15.78 7.55 -19.46
N SER A 131 15.57 8.60 -20.26
CA SER A 131 14.94 8.48 -21.59
C SER A 131 15.67 7.54 -22.54
N ASP A 132 16.99 7.53 -22.43
CA ASP A 132 17.89 6.82 -23.35
C ASP A 132 17.95 5.32 -23.04
N THR A 133 17.67 4.95 -21.79
CA THR A 133 17.62 3.56 -21.32
C THR A 133 16.22 2.96 -21.39
N LEU A 134 15.16 3.78 -21.43
CA LEU A 134 13.78 3.30 -21.57
C LEU A 134 13.59 2.41 -22.82
N THR A 135 14.29 2.70 -23.91
CA THR A 135 14.22 1.91 -25.15
C THR A 135 14.92 0.55 -25.06
N CYS A 136 15.74 0.33 -24.03
CA CYS A 136 16.45 -0.92 -23.79
C CYS A 136 15.68 -1.87 -22.88
N LEU A 137 14.54 -1.45 -22.32
CA LEU A 137 13.75 -2.27 -21.40
C LEU A 137 12.84 -3.22 -22.20
N PRO A 138 13.00 -4.55 -22.07
CA PRO A 138 12.07 -5.49 -22.67
C PRO A 138 10.70 -5.32 -21.99
N SER A 139 9.66 -5.00 -22.76
CA SER A 139 8.26 -4.83 -22.30
C SER A 139 7.88 -3.49 -21.64
N ALA A 140 8.66 -2.42 -21.72
CA ALA A 140 8.13 -1.13 -21.32
C ALA A 140 7.04 -0.67 -22.31
N ALA A 141 5.81 -0.50 -21.84
CA ALA A 141 4.79 0.23 -22.60
C ALA A 141 5.40 1.55 -23.09
N PRO A 142 5.07 2.01 -24.32
CA PRO A 142 5.68 3.21 -24.88
C PRO A 142 5.40 4.41 -23.96
N ARG A 143 6.41 4.83 -23.19
CA ARG A 143 6.37 6.07 -22.41
C ARG A 143 6.69 7.23 -23.34
N LYS A 144 5.90 8.31 -23.27
CA LYS A 144 6.26 9.54 -23.99
C LYS A 144 7.59 10.06 -23.45
N LYS A 145 8.54 10.35 -24.33
CA LYS A 145 9.85 10.93 -23.97
C LYS A 145 9.72 12.42 -23.62
N ILE A 146 8.92 12.75 -22.61
CA ILE A 146 8.70 14.13 -22.16
C ILE A 146 9.75 14.59 -21.13
N TYR A 147 10.66 13.72 -20.71
CA TYR A 147 11.73 13.99 -19.75
C TYR A 147 13.00 13.23 -20.13
N LYS A 148 14.15 13.63 -19.55
CA LYS A 148 15.46 12.99 -19.79
C LYS A 148 16.01 12.19 -18.60
N GLY A 149 15.40 12.32 -17.43
CA GLY A 149 15.86 11.72 -16.18
C GLY A 149 15.22 12.38 -14.97
N PHE A 150 15.48 11.85 -13.76
CA PHE A 150 15.08 12.52 -12.53
C PHE A 150 15.58 13.96 -12.49
N GLY A 151 14.76 14.86 -11.95
CA GLY A 151 15.12 16.26 -11.78
C GLY A 151 15.24 17.06 -13.08
N THR A 152 15.00 16.46 -14.25
CA THR A 152 14.93 17.19 -15.52
C THR A 152 13.54 17.78 -15.72
N SER A 153 13.44 18.96 -16.35
CA SER A 153 12.14 19.58 -16.61
C SER A 153 11.30 18.72 -17.55
N ILE A 154 10.02 18.52 -17.21
CA ILE A 154 9.01 17.93 -18.08
C ILE A 154 8.44 18.99 -19.05
N GLY A 155 8.54 20.28 -18.69
CA GLY A 155 7.97 21.39 -19.42
C GLY A 155 6.45 21.48 -19.29
N GLU A 156 5.85 22.23 -20.21
CA GLU A 156 4.40 22.45 -20.23
C GLU A 156 3.64 21.20 -20.68
N ILE A 157 2.55 20.89 -19.98
CA ILE A 157 1.69 19.74 -20.24
C ILE A 157 0.29 20.24 -20.56
N LYS A 158 -0.25 19.78 -21.69
CA LYS A 158 -1.65 20.00 -22.06
C LYS A 158 -2.53 18.91 -21.47
N LEU A 159 -3.45 19.30 -20.60
CA LEU A 159 -4.42 18.44 -19.93
C LEU A 159 -5.58 18.04 -20.86
N PRO A 160 -6.35 16.98 -20.52
CA PRO A 160 -7.50 16.55 -21.33
C PRO A 160 -8.60 17.62 -21.48
N ASP A 161 -8.76 18.51 -20.51
CA ASP A 161 -9.70 19.63 -20.55
C ASP A 161 -9.20 20.82 -21.39
N GLY A 162 -8.01 20.70 -21.99
CA GLY A 162 -7.37 21.72 -22.81
C GLY A 162 -6.56 22.76 -22.03
N LYS A 163 -6.55 22.73 -20.68
CA LYS A 163 -5.69 23.60 -19.88
C LYS A 163 -4.22 23.19 -20.02
N HIS A 164 -3.34 24.15 -19.75
CA HIS A 164 -1.90 23.94 -19.73
C HIS A 164 -1.38 24.10 -18.30
N VAL A 165 -0.48 23.22 -17.89
CA VAL A 165 0.18 23.26 -16.57
C VAL A 165 1.68 23.11 -16.72
N GLU A 166 2.45 23.74 -15.84
CA GLU A 166 3.90 23.52 -15.77
C GLU A 166 4.18 22.21 -15.05
N GLY A 167 4.68 21.21 -15.77
CA GLY A 167 4.93 19.88 -15.23
C GLY A 167 6.01 19.85 -14.15
N GLY A 168 6.93 20.83 -14.19
CA GLY A 168 8.05 20.95 -13.27
C GLY A 168 9.14 19.89 -13.52
N ARG A 169 10.06 19.78 -12.57
CA ARG A 169 11.18 18.81 -12.63
C ARG A 169 10.71 17.42 -12.21
N LEU A 170 11.07 16.40 -12.98
CA LEU A 170 10.59 15.02 -12.78
C LEU A 170 10.82 14.51 -11.36
N LEU A 171 9.71 14.17 -10.68
CA LEU A 171 9.59 13.63 -9.33
C LEU A 171 10.28 14.44 -8.22
N MET A 172 10.64 15.70 -8.50
CA MET A 172 11.17 16.61 -7.50
C MET A 172 10.03 17.07 -6.58
N ARG A 173 10.34 17.27 -5.29
CA ARG A 173 9.38 17.83 -4.34
C ARG A 173 8.80 19.15 -4.86
N ASP A 174 7.57 19.42 -4.45
CA ASP A 174 6.86 20.67 -4.72
C ASP A 174 6.65 20.97 -6.22
N THR A 175 6.70 19.92 -7.06
CA THR A 175 6.35 20.02 -8.49
C THR A 175 4.99 19.39 -8.77
N TRP A 176 4.32 19.85 -9.82
CA TRP A 176 3.00 19.35 -10.20
C TRP A 176 3.01 17.84 -10.47
N ASN A 177 4.00 17.34 -11.21
CA ASN A 177 4.10 15.91 -11.52
C ASN A 177 4.29 15.03 -10.26
N ALA A 178 4.96 15.56 -9.23
CA ALA A 178 5.17 14.87 -7.95
C ALA A 178 4.03 15.11 -6.95
N SER A 179 3.05 15.94 -7.27
CA SER A 179 1.87 16.11 -6.43
C SER A 179 0.94 14.90 -6.55
N LEU A 180 0.13 14.65 -5.53
CA LEU A 180 -0.96 13.67 -5.60
C LEU A 180 -1.84 13.95 -6.82
N TYR A 181 -2.37 12.89 -7.43
CA TYR A 181 -3.33 13.01 -8.52
C TYR A 181 -4.55 13.81 -8.03
N ASP A 182 -5.02 14.77 -8.84
CA ASP A 182 -5.85 15.88 -8.35
C ASP A 182 -7.06 15.48 -7.47
N PRO A 183 -7.88 14.46 -7.82
CA PRO A 183 -8.97 14.01 -6.94
C PRO A 183 -8.51 13.47 -5.57
N LEU A 184 -7.35 12.82 -5.53
CA LEU A 184 -6.76 12.33 -4.29
C LEU A 184 -6.12 13.45 -3.49
N LEU A 185 -5.56 14.47 -4.15
CA LEU A 185 -5.06 15.68 -3.50
C LEU A 185 -6.18 16.43 -2.78
N GLU A 186 -7.35 16.55 -3.41
CA GLU A 186 -8.54 17.13 -2.77
C GLU A 186 -8.94 16.35 -1.52
N SER A 187 -9.01 15.01 -1.62
CA SER A 187 -9.31 14.15 -0.46
C SER A 187 -8.27 14.28 0.66
N TYR A 188 -6.98 14.38 0.32
CA TYR A 188 -5.92 14.62 1.29
C TYR A 188 -6.09 15.97 2.00
N ASN A 189 -6.34 17.05 1.26
CA ASN A 189 -6.54 18.38 1.82
C ASN A 189 -7.75 18.43 2.76
N ASN A 190 -8.86 17.78 2.37
CA ASN A 190 -10.06 17.68 3.21
C ASN A 190 -9.81 16.92 4.52
N SER A 191 -8.88 15.96 4.53
CA SER A 191 -8.53 15.23 5.76
C SER A 191 -7.80 16.10 6.79
N GLN A 192 -7.19 17.21 6.38
CA GLN A 192 -6.34 18.03 7.25
C GLN A 192 -7.13 18.72 8.37
N SER A 193 -8.43 18.92 8.20
CA SER A 193 -9.33 19.45 9.23
C SER A 193 -9.98 18.36 10.11
N SER A 194 -9.64 17.09 9.92
CA SER A 194 -10.19 15.99 10.72
C SER A 194 -9.47 15.82 12.06
N SER A 195 -10.04 15.02 12.97
CA SER A 195 -9.41 14.69 14.25
C SER A 195 -8.16 13.82 14.11
N LYS A 196 -7.97 13.17 12.96
CA LYS A 196 -6.80 12.36 12.64
C LYS A 196 -6.35 12.62 11.20
N PRO A 197 -5.65 13.74 10.94
CA PRO A 197 -5.20 14.11 9.60
C PRO A 197 -4.38 13.00 8.92
N ASP A 198 -4.59 12.84 7.61
CA ASP A 198 -3.73 11.98 6.80
C ASP A 198 -2.30 12.52 6.82
N GLN A 199 -1.31 11.62 6.84
CA GLN A 199 0.10 11.98 6.81
C GLN A 199 0.68 11.82 5.40
N LEU A 200 1.61 12.66 5.00
CA LEU A 200 2.33 12.56 3.72
C LEU A 200 3.84 12.45 3.98
N PHE A 201 4.46 11.41 3.43
CA PHE A 201 5.91 11.22 3.46
C PHE A 201 6.48 11.09 2.06
N HIS A 202 7.71 11.57 1.89
CA HIS A 202 8.47 11.43 0.66
C HIS A 202 9.45 10.26 0.75
N LYS A 203 9.58 9.51 -0.35
CA LYS A 203 10.62 8.51 -0.55
C LYS A 203 11.55 8.86 -1.69
N ALA A 204 12.80 8.42 -1.54
CA ALA A 204 13.89 8.62 -2.48
C ALA A 204 14.29 7.34 -3.23
N ARG A 205 13.65 6.22 -2.91
CA ARG A 205 13.89 4.90 -3.51
C ARG A 205 12.55 4.26 -3.86
N VAL A 206 12.61 3.10 -4.52
CA VAL A 206 11.43 2.33 -4.92
C VAL A 206 10.57 2.01 -3.69
N SER A 207 11.18 1.46 -2.65
CA SER A 207 10.57 1.29 -1.32
C SER A 207 10.62 2.58 -0.52
N GLY A 208 9.55 2.89 0.24
CA GLY A 208 9.56 3.97 1.23
C GLY A 208 10.18 3.59 2.58
N LEU A 209 10.44 2.30 2.79
CA LEU A 209 11.03 1.76 4.01
C LEU A 209 12.46 1.24 3.78
N TRP A 210 13.11 1.69 2.71
CA TRP A 210 14.46 1.25 2.32
C TRP A 210 15.56 1.55 3.35
N SER A 211 15.34 2.52 4.24
CA SER A 211 16.32 2.96 5.26
C SER A 211 15.73 2.88 6.66
N HIS A 212 16.60 2.63 7.66
CA HIS A 212 16.24 2.74 9.08
C HIS A 212 16.00 4.18 9.54
N GLU A 213 16.42 5.15 8.73
CA GLU A 213 16.27 6.58 8.99
C GLU A 213 15.10 7.20 8.22
N SER A 214 14.26 6.39 7.57
CA SER A 214 13.16 6.95 6.78
C SER A 214 12.12 7.61 7.68
N PRO A 215 11.66 8.85 7.37
CA PRO A 215 10.71 9.56 8.23
C PRO A 215 9.41 8.79 8.50
N ILE A 216 8.92 8.04 7.52
CA ILE A 216 7.76 7.18 7.69
C ILE A 216 8.01 6.08 8.73
N LEU A 217 9.20 5.44 8.75
CA LEU A 217 9.51 4.41 9.74
C LEU A 217 9.52 5.00 11.15
N SER A 218 10.15 6.16 11.34
CA SER A 218 10.15 6.86 12.62
C SER A 218 8.73 7.21 13.08
N TYR A 219 7.85 7.63 12.16
CA TYR A 219 6.45 7.89 12.46
C TYR A 219 5.70 6.62 12.88
N LEU A 220 5.83 5.53 12.12
CA LEU A 220 5.17 4.25 12.40
C LEU A 220 5.55 3.73 13.80
N GLN A 221 6.85 3.77 14.14
CA GLN A 221 7.37 3.34 15.43
C GLN A 221 6.87 4.24 16.57
N SER A 222 6.93 5.55 16.41
CA SER A 222 6.51 6.51 17.44
C SER A 222 5.01 6.43 17.75
N ASN A 223 4.21 5.97 16.80
CA ASN A 223 2.76 5.80 16.94
C ASN A 223 2.34 4.34 17.23
N ASN A 224 3.29 3.44 17.53
CA ASN A 224 3.04 2.04 17.85
C ASN A 224 2.22 1.28 16.77
N ILE A 225 2.35 1.70 15.51
CA ILE A 225 1.73 1.03 14.37
C ILE A 225 2.51 -0.26 14.09
N VAL A 226 1.79 -1.37 13.92
CA VAL A 226 2.38 -2.70 13.69
C VAL A 226 1.75 -3.44 12.51
N THR A 227 0.58 -3.02 12.03
CA THR A 227 -0.09 -3.61 10.88
C THR A 227 -0.26 -2.56 9.77
N LEU A 228 0.11 -2.91 8.54
CA LEU A 228 0.08 -2.02 7.39
C LEU A 228 -0.78 -2.60 6.27
N PHE A 229 -1.76 -1.83 5.83
CA PHE A 229 -2.55 -2.08 4.63
C PHE A 229 -1.90 -1.33 3.46
N PHE A 230 -1.71 -1.98 2.33
CA PHE A 230 -1.02 -1.43 1.16
C PHE A 230 -1.98 -1.24 0.00
N ALA A 231 -1.92 -0.04 -0.59
CA ALA A 231 -2.64 0.36 -1.80
C ALA A 231 -1.75 1.23 -2.69
N GLY A 232 -2.15 1.43 -3.95
CA GLY A 232 -1.50 2.36 -4.87
C GLY A 232 -0.75 1.69 -6.02
N VAL A 233 0.29 2.35 -6.54
CA VAL A 233 0.96 1.95 -7.79
C VAL A 233 2.49 2.01 -7.69
N ASN A 234 3.25 1.24 -8.48
CA ASN A 234 2.82 0.04 -9.19
C ASN A 234 2.88 -1.18 -8.25
N THR A 235 1.91 -2.10 -8.36
CA THR A 235 1.81 -3.31 -7.52
C THR A 235 3.11 -4.10 -7.44
N ASP A 236 3.74 -4.34 -8.59
CA ASP A 236 4.98 -5.13 -8.76
C ASP A 236 6.28 -4.35 -8.49
N GLN A 237 6.19 -3.06 -8.16
CA GLN A 237 7.36 -2.19 -7.96
C GLN A 237 7.32 -1.53 -6.58
N CYS A 238 6.87 -0.28 -6.48
CA CYS A 238 6.92 0.50 -5.25
C CYS A 238 6.08 -0.10 -4.12
N VAL A 239 4.91 -0.68 -4.47
CA VAL A 239 4.04 -1.36 -3.50
C VAL A 239 4.72 -2.60 -2.96
N SER A 240 5.08 -3.56 -3.82
CA SER A 240 5.72 -4.82 -3.40
C SER A 240 7.06 -4.60 -2.69
N SER A 241 7.86 -3.61 -3.11
CA SER A 241 9.16 -3.30 -2.48
C SER A 241 8.96 -2.72 -1.08
N THR A 242 8.01 -1.80 -0.91
CA THR A 242 7.69 -1.24 0.40
C THR A 242 7.11 -2.30 1.33
N LEU A 243 6.24 -3.17 0.82
CA LEU A 243 5.68 -4.31 1.56
C LEU A 243 6.76 -5.27 2.05
N GLN A 244 7.71 -5.65 1.19
CA GLN A 244 8.82 -6.55 1.56
C GLN A 244 9.76 -5.94 2.61
N ASP A 245 10.04 -4.64 2.51
CA ASP A 245 10.82 -3.94 3.54
C ASP A 245 10.05 -3.80 4.85
N ALA A 246 8.72 -3.63 4.80
CA ALA A 246 7.87 -3.62 5.98
C ALA A 246 7.89 -4.98 6.68
N LEU A 247 7.73 -6.08 5.93
CA LEU A 247 7.87 -7.44 6.46
C LEU A 247 9.23 -7.64 7.14
N SER A 248 10.32 -7.23 6.47
CA SER A 248 11.68 -7.33 7.01
C SER A 248 11.90 -6.48 8.27
N LYS A 249 11.03 -5.48 8.50
CA LYS A 249 10.99 -4.63 9.68
C LYS A 249 9.90 -5.04 10.69
N ASN A 250 9.40 -6.28 10.57
CA ASN A 250 8.45 -6.92 11.48
C ASN A 250 7.02 -6.36 11.48
N PHE A 251 6.62 -5.59 10.45
CA PHE A 251 5.23 -5.18 10.28
C PHE A 251 4.39 -6.32 9.70
N ASP A 252 3.14 -6.43 10.15
CA ASP A 252 2.15 -7.27 9.48
C ASP A 252 1.71 -6.56 8.20
N CYS A 253 1.66 -7.30 7.09
CA CYS A 253 1.36 -6.73 5.80
C CYS A 253 0.04 -7.25 5.24
N VAL A 254 -0.82 -6.34 4.79
CA VAL A 254 -2.08 -6.65 4.13
C VAL A 254 -2.15 -5.92 2.79
N LEU A 255 -2.27 -6.63 1.68
CA LEU A 255 -2.38 -6.04 0.35
C LEU A 255 -3.86 -5.91 -0.06
N LEU A 256 -4.31 -4.69 -0.38
CA LEU A 256 -5.62 -4.44 -0.99
C LEU A 256 -5.52 -4.56 -2.51
N ARG A 257 -5.77 -5.76 -3.04
CA ARG A 257 -5.37 -6.13 -4.41
C ARG A 257 -5.99 -5.27 -5.52
N ASP A 258 -7.23 -4.85 -5.34
CA ASP A 258 -8.03 -4.05 -6.27
C ASP A 258 -8.02 -2.54 -5.93
N ALA A 259 -7.38 -2.16 -4.82
CA ALA A 259 -6.89 -0.79 -4.58
C ALA A 259 -5.40 -0.64 -4.97
N CYS A 260 -4.84 -1.64 -5.64
CA CYS A 260 -3.52 -1.61 -6.26
C CYS A 260 -3.63 -1.71 -7.78
N GLY A 261 -2.64 -1.19 -8.50
CA GLY A 261 -2.59 -1.34 -9.96
C GLY A 261 -1.18 -1.32 -10.52
N THR A 262 -0.97 -2.00 -11.65
CA THR A 262 0.28 -1.92 -12.42
C THR A 262 0.02 -1.82 -13.91
N SER A 263 0.95 -1.18 -14.63
CA SER A 263 1.01 -1.17 -16.09
C SER A 263 1.80 -2.36 -16.65
N SER A 264 2.43 -3.17 -15.79
CA SER A 264 3.10 -4.41 -16.17
C SER A 264 2.09 -5.48 -16.62
N PRO A 265 2.52 -6.54 -17.32
CA PRO A 265 1.66 -7.68 -17.61
C PRO A 265 0.99 -8.24 -16.35
N SER A 266 -0.22 -8.79 -16.49
CA SER A 266 -1.03 -9.25 -15.35
C SER A 266 -0.32 -10.25 -14.43
N PHE A 267 0.56 -11.09 -14.98
CA PHE A 267 1.34 -12.06 -14.18
C PHE A 267 2.26 -11.39 -13.15
N ALA A 268 2.67 -10.13 -13.38
CA ALA A 268 3.51 -9.41 -12.44
C ALA A 268 2.76 -9.15 -11.13
N GLN A 269 1.52 -8.66 -11.22
CA GLN A 269 0.65 -8.48 -10.06
C GLN A 269 0.25 -9.82 -9.44
N GLN A 270 -0.11 -10.82 -10.26
CA GLN A 270 -0.45 -12.16 -9.75
C GLN A 270 0.70 -12.79 -8.93
N CYS A 271 1.94 -12.59 -9.35
CA CYS A 271 3.12 -13.04 -8.60
C CYS A 271 3.22 -12.37 -7.23
N ILE A 272 2.96 -11.07 -7.15
CA ILE A 272 2.95 -10.35 -5.86
C ILE A 272 1.82 -10.83 -4.97
N GLU A 273 0.60 -10.95 -5.49
CA GLU A 273 -0.56 -11.43 -4.73
C GLU A 273 -0.33 -12.86 -4.20
N TYR A 274 0.22 -13.74 -5.05
CA TYR A 274 0.54 -15.11 -4.67
C TYR A 274 1.55 -15.16 -3.51
N ASN A 275 2.69 -14.48 -3.64
CA ASN A 275 3.72 -14.47 -2.59
C ASN A 275 3.23 -13.80 -1.31
N CYS A 276 2.42 -12.74 -1.45
CA CYS A 276 1.84 -12.04 -0.32
C CYS A 276 0.94 -12.98 0.49
N ALA A 277 -0.03 -13.63 -0.14
CA ALA A 277 -0.93 -14.57 0.52
C ALA A 277 -0.23 -15.85 1.03
N LEU A 278 0.88 -16.24 0.40
CA LEU A 278 1.61 -17.44 0.76
C LEU A 278 2.40 -17.25 2.08
N TYR A 279 3.23 -16.21 2.16
CA TYR A 279 4.15 -16.04 3.30
C TYR A 279 4.46 -14.59 3.71
N GLN A 280 4.23 -13.58 2.87
CA GLN A 280 4.62 -12.20 3.22
C GLN A 280 3.56 -11.48 4.07
N GLY A 281 2.33 -11.98 4.09
CA GLY A 281 1.22 -11.38 4.83
C GLY A 281 -0.13 -11.91 4.38
N PHE A 282 -1.05 -11.00 4.09
CA PHE A 282 -2.43 -11.29 3.72
C PHE A 282 -2.85 -10.48 2.50
N VAL A 283 -3.80 -11.01 1.73
CA VAL A 283 -4.39 -10.31 0.59
C VAL A 283 -5.90 -10.26 0.79
N MET A 284 -6.51 -9.12 0.53
CA MET A 284 -7.96 -8.96 0.48
C MET A 284 -8.35 -7.99 -0.64
N ASP A 285 -9.61 -7.99 -1.04
CA ASP A 285 -10.16 -6.94 -1.90
C ASP A 285 -10.90 -5.86 -1.08
N VAL A 286 -11.24 -4.76 -1.75
CA VAL A 286 -11.94 -3.62 -1.17
C VAL A 286 -13.33 -4.01 -0.65
N GLU A 287 -13.98 -5.02 -1.24
CA GLU A 287 -15.25 -5.54 -0.74
C GLU A 287 -15.09 -6.23 0.62
N MET A 288 -14.09 -7.13 0.77
CA MET A 288 -13.75 -7.74 2.06
C MET A 288 -13.38 -6.68 3.11
N PHE A 289 -12.57 -5.69 2.73
CA PHE A 289 -12.20 -4.58 3.60
C PHE A 289 -13.42 -3.78 4.06
N SER A 290 -14.30 -3.39 3.14
CA SER A 290 -15.49 -2.60 3.48
C SER A 290 -16.46 -3.39 4.34
N ARG A 291 -16.71 -4.68 4.05
CA ARG A 291 -17.61 -5.54 4.84
C ARG A 291 -17.15 -5.72 6.29
N GLY A 292 -15.84 -5.86 6.52
CA GLY A 292 -15.28 -6.01 7.87
C GLY A 292 -15.58 -4.81 8.78
N VAL A 293 -15.71 -3.61 8.21
CA VAL A 293 -16.08 -2.40 8.96
C VAL A 293 -17.59 -2.27 9.17
N HIS A 294 -18.41 -2.65 8.19
CA HIS A 294 -19.88 -2.56 8.31
C HIS A 294 -20.48 -3.54 9.33
N SER A 295 -19.82 -4.68 9.56
CA SER A 295 -20.27 -5.66 10.57
C SER A 295 -20.26 -5.11 12.01
N LEU A 296 -19.54 -4.01 12.26
CA LEU A 296 -19.56 -3.28 13.53
C LEU A 296 -20.87 -2.52 13.78
N GLU A 297 -21.66 -2.23 12.73
CA GLU A 297 -22.91 -1.45 12.83
C GLU A 297 -24.15 -2.30 13.14
N GLN A 298 -24.02 -3.62 13.07
CA GLN A 298 -25.12 -4.57 13.31
C GLN A 298 -25.05 -5.24 14.69
N MET A 299 -24.09 -4.84 15.53
CA MET A 299 -23.94 -5.25 16.93
C MET A 299 -24.33 -4.11 17.87
#